data_AF-A0A2B8A0B4-F1
#
_entry.id   AF-A0A2B8A0B4-F1
#
_cell.length_a   1.000
_cell.length_b   1.000
_cell.length_c   1.000
_cell.angle_alpha   90.00
_cell.angle_beta   90.00
_cell.angle_gamma   90.00
#
_symmetry.space_group_name_H-M   'P 1'
#
loop_
_entity.id
_entity.type
_entity.pdbx_description
1 polymer ?
#
loop_
_entity_poly.entity_id
_entity_poly.type
_entity_poly.pdbx_seq_one_letter_code
_entity_poly.pdbx_strand_id
1 'polypeptide(L)'
;MVFTMVGYKHRHYIVPANARDYETVFVEMVEDTTYLRPIEITSIPTEEMFKEAVLALNVPMDENGMDKRNLNAELLALMLKTPAPMDANANFRNYIDQWSNSPRDAFQPRVNPFLNPFNWARFIRDLRGGKKKKKKDMD
;
A
#
# COMPACT_ATOMS: atom_id res chain seq x y z
N MET A 1 -23.56 10.53 13.43
CA MET A 1 -22.87 10.22 12.17
C MET A 1 -21.54 10.97 12.13
N VAL A 2 -20.48 10.37 11.57
CA VAL A 2 -19.16 10.99 11.44
C VAL A 2 -18.71 10.93 9.99
N PHE A 3 -18.19 12.04 9.48
CA PHE A 3 -17.65 12.18 8.13
C PHE A 3 -16.14 12.44 8.21
N THR A 4 -15.37 11.65 7.47
CA THR A 4 -13.89 11.70 7.49
C THR A 4 -13.32 11.66 6.08
N MET A 5 -12.35 12.53 5.79
CA MET A 5 -11.59 12.54 4.54
C MET A 5 -10.15 12.99 4.84
N VAL A 6 -9.17 12.41 4.14
CA VAL A 6 -7.76 12.81 4.27
C VAL A 6 -7.59 14.26 3.81
N GLY A 7 -6.88 15.07 4.60
CA GLY A 7 -6.68 16.50 4.31
C GLY A 7 -7.84 17.40 4.74
N TYR A 8 -8.86 16.88 5.43
CA TYR A 8 -9.99 17.65 5.94
C TYR A 8 -10.29 17.29 7.40
N LYS A 9 -10.80 18.26 8.16
CA LYS A 9 -11.20 18.05 9.56
C LYS A 9 -12.39 17.12 9.67
N HIS A 10 -12.37 16.25 10.67
CA HIS A 10 -13.52 15.38 10.97
C HIS A 10 -14.76 16.19 11.35
N ARG A 11 -15.90 15.86 10.75
CA ARG A 11 -17.19 16.49 11.04
C ARG A 11 -18.15 15.47 11.64
N HIS A 12 -18.87 15.87 12.67
CA HIS A 12 -19.92 15.07 13.28
C HIS A 12 -21.28 15.73 13.01
N TYR A 13 -22.27 14.90 12.71
CA TYR A 13 -23.66 15.29 12.60
C TYR A 13 -24.49 14.41 13.52
N ILE A 14 -25.26 15.05 14.41
CA ILE A 14 -26.14 14.38 15.37
C ILE A 14 -27.55 14.52 14.84
N VAL A 15 -28.19 13.39 14.52
CA VAL A 15 -29.59 13.36 14.08
C VAL A 15 -30.48 13.70 15.27
N PRO A 16 -31.35 14.73 15.19
CA PRO A 16 -32.28 15.05 16.26
C PRO A 16 -33.29 13.92 16.51
N ALA A 17 -33.71 13.74 17.76
CA ALA A 17 -34.66 12.67 18.14
C ALA A 17 -36.06 12.84 17.50
N ASN A 18 -36.39 14.03 17.00
CA ASN A 18 -37.63 14.38 16.32
C ASN A 18 -37.46 14.54 14.80
N ALA A 19 -36.41 13.97 14.21
CA ALA A 19 -36.17 14.04 12.77
C ALA A 19 -37.28 13.32 11.97
N ARG A 20 -37.58 13.85 10.77
CA ARG A 20 -38.44 13.18 9.78
C ARG A 20 -37.74 11.91 9.26
N ASP A 21 -38.52 10.97 8.72
CA ASP A 21 -38.02 9.69 8.15
C ASP A 21 -36.83 9.87 7.18
N TYR A 22 -36.77 11.00 6.48
CA TYR A 22 -35.67 11.37 5.59
C TYR A 22 -35.24 12.82 5.82
N GLU A 23 -33.93 13.03 5.94
CA GLU A 23 -33.31 14.36 6.11
C GLU A 23 -32.10 14.48 5.17
N THR A 24 -32.07 15.55 4.38
CA THR A 24 -30.95 15.87 3.47
C THR A 24 -30.07 16.91 4.15
N VAL A 25 -28.79 16.58 4.34
CA VAL A 25 -27.82 17.46 5.03
C VAL A 25 -26.66 17.76 4.10
N PHE A 26 -26.33 19.05 3.96
CA PHE A 26 -25.10 19.49 3.28
C PHE A 26 -23.99 19.61 4.31
N VAL A 27 -22.93 18.82 4.15
CA VAL A 27 -21.77 18.83 5.06
C VAL A 27 -20.59 19.46 4.32
N GLU A 28 -20.26 20.70 4.69
CA GLU A 28 -19.07 21.37 4.18
C GLU A 28 -17.82 20.91 4.94
N MET A 29 -16.88 20.33 4.19
CA MET A 29 -15.60 19.85 4.71
C MET A 29 -14.60 21.00 4.72
N VAL A 30 -13.96 21.23 5.88
CA VAL A 30 -12.93 22.26 6.05
C VAL A 30 -11.56 21.61 5.95
N GLU A 31 -10.70 22.15 5.09
CA GLU A 31 -9.34 21.65 4.87
C GLU A 31 -8.54 21.67 6.19
N ASP A 32 -7.82 20.58 6.45
CA ASP A 32 -6.93 20.44 7.59
C ASP A 32 -5.49 20.56 7.09
N THR A 33 -5.03 21.81 6.95
CA THR A 33 -3.67 22.11 6.51
C THR A 33 -2.67 21.88 7.64
N THR A 34 -2.19 20.64 7.77
CA THR A 34 -0.98 20.38 8.58
C THR A 34 0.25 20.79 7.80
N TYR A 35 0.85 21.93 8.18
CA TYR A 35 2.17 22.32 7.69
C TYR A 35 3.24 21.44 8.35
N LEU A 36 3.89 20.60 7.54
CA LEU A 36 5.10 19.92 7.96
C LEU A 36 6.22 20.95 8.09
N ARG A 37 7.01 20.88 9.17
CA ARG A 37 8.19 21.73 9.30
C ARG A 37 9.17 21.41 8.17
N PRO A 38 9.77 22.42 7.51
CA PRO A 38 10.81 22.17 6.53
C PRO A 38 11.97 21.43 7.21
N ILE A 39 12.37 20.31 6.64
CA ILE A 39 13.60 19.63 7.03
C ILE A 39 14.71 20.12 6.10
N GLU A 40 15.66 20.87 6.66
CA GLU A 40 16.87 21.23 5.92
C GLU A 40 17.82 20.04 5.93
N ILE A 41 17.81 19.25 4.85
CA ILE A 41 18.82 18.22 4.62
C ILE A 41 20.04 18.92 4.07
N THR A 42 20.96 19.33 4.94
CA THR A 42 22.26 19.85 4.53
C THR A 42 23.09 18.69 3.98
N SER A 43 23.16 18.60 2.65
CA SER A 43 24.22 17.84 1.98
C SER A 43 25.43 18.78 1.87
N ILE A 44 26.56 18.31 2.37
CA ILE A 44 27.93 18.86 2.34
C ILE A 44 28.04 20.34 1.87
N PRO A 45 28.37 21.28 2.78
CA PRO A 45 28.19 22.71 2.55
C PRO A 45 29.17 23.37 1.56
N THR A 46 30.28 22.71 1.17
CA THR A 46 31.30 23.30 0.28
C THR A 46 31.76 22.31 -0.81
N GLU A 47 32.17 22.84 -1.96
CA GLU A 47 32.67 22.04 -3.09
C GLU A 47 33.91 21.20 -2.73
N GLU A 48 34.79 21.76 -1.89
CA GLU A 48 36.01 21.08 -1.41
C GLU A 48 35.66 19.87 -0.55
N MET A 49 34.77 20.03 0.43
CA MET A 49 34.31 18.93 1.27
C MET A 49 33.55 17.88 0.46
N PHE A 50 32.82 18.27 -0.59
CA PHE A 50 32.15 17.33 -1.49
C PHE A 50 33.17 16.49 -2.26
N LYS A 51 34.21 17.13 -2.82
CA LYS A 51 35.30 16.43 -3.52
C LYS A 51 36.02 15.45 -2.60
N GLU A 52 36.38 15.87 -1.39
CA GLU A 52 37.02 14.99 -0.42
C GLU A 52 36.13 13.82 -0.03
N ALA A 53 34.83 14.06 0.22
CA ALA A 53 33.89 13.00 0.55
C ALA A 53 33.68 12.00 -0.60
N VAL A 54 33.59 12.47 -1.84
CA VAL A 54 33.47 11.61 -3.03
C VAL A 54 34.76 10.83 -3.27
N LEU A 55 35.93 11.43 -3.07
CA LEU A 55 37.22 10.75 -3.19
C LEU A 55 37.45 9.73 -2.06
N ALA A 56 36.98 10.03 -0.85
CA ALA A 56 37.03 9.12 0.30
C ALA A 56 35.96 8.02 0.26
N LEU A 57 34.99 8.12 -0.65
CA LEU A 57 33.91 7.16 -0.79
C LEU A 57 34.42 5.86 -1.42
N ASN A 58 34.96 4.98 -0.58
CA ASN A 58 35.33 3.63 -0.97
C ASN A 58 34.10 2.71 -0.87
N VAL A 59 33.28 2.68 -1.92
CA VAL A 59 32.18 1.71 -2.02
C VAL A 59 32.76 0.37 -2.48
N PRO A 60 32.61 -0.72 -1.71
CA PRO A 60 32.96 -2.06 -2.17
C PRO A 60 31.99 -2.48 -3.28
N MET A 61 32.29 -2.11 -4.52
CA MET A 61 31.50 -2.49 -5.68
C MET A 61 31.84 -3.90 -6.15
N ASP A 62 30.82 -4.67 -6.54
CA ASP A 62 30.97 -5.92 -7.29
C ASP A 62 31.62 -5.65 -8.68
N GLU A 63 32.11 -6.68 -9.37
CA GLU A 63 32.59 -6.60 -10.76
C GLU A 63 31.59 -5.93 -11.72
N ASN A 64 30.30 -5.95 -11.39
CA ASN A 64 29.22 -5.29 -12.14
C ASN A 64 28.92 -3.84 -11.71
N GLY A 65 29.71 -3.24 -10.81
CA GLY A 65 29.52 -1.86 -10.34
C GLY A 65 28.31 -1.67 -9.40
N MET A 66 27.76 -2.75 -8.85
CA MET A 66 26.63 -2.71 -7.93
C MET A 66 27.07 -3.06 -6.50
N ASP A 67 26.69 -2.24 -5.51
CA ASP A 67 26.91 -2.57 -4.10
C ASP A 67 25.92 -3.68 -3.67
N LYS A 68 26.45 -4.82 -3.24
CA LYS A 68 25.66 -5.97 -2.76
C LYS A 68 24.77 -5.62 -1.57
N ARG A 69 25.09 -4.57 -0.81
CA ARG A 69 24.27 -4.07 0.32
C ARG A 69 22.98 -3.40 -0.17
N ASN A 70 22.99 -2.77 -1.34
CA ASN A 70 21.78 -2.22 -1.96
C ASN A 70 20.84 -3.31 -2.48
N LEU A 71 21.36 -4.52 -2.69
CA LEU A 71 20.59 -5.71 -3.04
C LEU A 71 20.33 -6.61 -1.82
N ASN A 72 20.07 -6.02 -0.65
CA ASN A 72 19.69 -6.80 0.52
C ASN A 72 18.36 -7.53 0.24
N ALA A 73 18.43 -8.85 0.08
CA ALA A 73 17.29 -9.70 -0.19
C ALA A 73 16.19 -9.60 0.87
N GLU A 74 16.55 -9.33 2.14
CA GLU A 74 15.57 -9.09 3.21
C GLU A 74 14.85 -7.75 3.03
N LEU A 75 15.56 -6.69 2.61
CA LEU A 75 14.96 -5.39 2.34
C LEU A 75 14.05 -5.44 1.11
N LEU A 76 14.45 -6.15 0.05
CA LEU A 76 13.63 -6.38 -1.13
C LEU A 76 12.39 -7.22 -0.79
N ALA A 77 12.55 -8.26 0.05
CA ALA A 77 11.42 -9.03 0.56
C ALA A 77 10.52 -8.19 1.46
N LEU A 78 11.08 -7.27 2.26
CA LEU A 78 10.32 -6.32 3.07
C LEU A 78 9.56 -5.32 2.18
N MET A 79 10.15 -4.81 1.11
CA MET A 79 9.48 -3.93 0.14
C MET A 79 8.38 -4.63 -0.67
N LEU A 80 8.50 -5.94 -0.88
CA LEU A 80 7.45 -6.76 -1.48
C LEU A 80 6.33 -7.10 -0.49
N LYS A 81 6.66 -7.27 0.80
CA LYS A 81 5.71 -7.63 1.87
C LYS A 81 4.99 -6.42 2.46
N THR A 82 5.68 -5.29 2.55
CA THR A 82 5.15 -4.02 3.01
C THR A 82 4.66 -3.31 1.77
N PRO A 83 3.39 -2.90 1.68
CA PRO A 83 2.96 -2.04 0.58
C PRO A 83 3.78 -0.76 0.70
N ALA A 84 4.83 -0.64 -0.13
CA ALA A 84 5.51 0.63 -0.29
C ALA A 84 4.43 1.66 -0.65
N PRO A 85 4.47 2.89 -0.09
CA PRO A 85 3.50 3.91 -0.42
C PRO A 85 3.46 4.04 -1.94
N MET A 86 2.33 3.66 -2.53
CA MET A 86 2.14 3.67 -3.96
C MET A 86 2.33 5.10 -4.43
N ASP A 87 3.17 5.30 -5.45
CA ASP A 87 3.30 6.60 -6.11
C ASP A 87 1.91 7.09 -6.58
N ALA A 88 1.72 8.40 -6.73
CA ALA A 88 0.43 9.01 -7.05
C ALA A 88 -0.24 8.35 -8.28
N ASN A 89 0.56 7.99 -9.29
CA ASN A 89 0.08 7.26 -10.47
C ASN A 89 -0.42 5.86 -10.14
N ALA A 90 0.29 5.14 -9.28
CA ALA A 90 -0.10 3.80 -8.84
C ALA A 90 -1.37 3.85 -7.98
N ASN A 91 -1.50 4.85 -7.10
CA ASN A 91 -2.73 5.10 -6.34
C ASN A 91 -3.92 5.40 -7.26
N PHE A 92 -3.73 6.25 -8.27
CA PHE A 92 -4.77 6.56 -9.24
C PHE A 92 -5.22 5.32 -10.03
N ARG A 93 -4.27 4.50 -10.51
CA ARG A 93 -4.58 3.23 -11.19
C ARG A 93 -5.38 2.30 -10.29
N ASN A 94 -4.96 2.14 -9.04
CA ASN A 94 -5.66 1.30 -8.06
C ASN A 94 -7.10 1.80 -7.81
N TYR A 95 -7.27 3.12 -7.66
CA TYR A 95 -8.60 3.73 -7.52
C TYR A 95 -9.48 3.47 -8.75
N ILE A 96 -8.94 3.65 -9.97
CA ILE A 96 -9.67 3.37 -11.22
C ILE A 96 -10.03 1.89 -11.34
N ASP A 97 -9.12 0.98 -10.98
CA ASP A 97 -9.37 -0.46 -10.99
C ASP A 97 -10.49 -0.84 -10.01
N GLN A 98 -10.48 -0.29 -8.80
CA GLN A 98 -11.55 -0.51 -7.82
C GLN A 98 -12.89 0.06 -8.31
N TRP A 99 -12.88 1.27 -8.87
CA TRP A 99 -14.08 1.90 -9.42
C TRP A 99 -14.65 1.11 -10.60
N SER A 100 -13.81 0.58 -11.49
CA SER A 100 -14.23 -0.25 -12.62
C SER A 100 -14.85 -1.59 -12.17
N ASN A 101 -14.35 -2.16 -11.07
CA ASN A 101 -14.87 -3.41 -10.52
C ASN A 101 -16.15 -3.23 -9.68
N SER A 102 -16.40 -2.03 -9.13
CA SER A 102 -17.58 -1.74 -8.29
C SER A 102 -18.94 -2.00 -9.00
N PRO A 103 -19.17 -1.56 -10.26
CA PRO A 103 -20.40 -1.90 -10.99
C PRO A 103 -20.55 -3.40 -11.28
N ARG A 104 -19.45 -4.13 -11.50
CA ARG A 104 -19.50 -5.58 -11.74
C ARG A 104 -19.99 -6.32 -10.50
N ASP A 105 -19.57 -5.83 -9.34
CA ASP A 105 -20.02 -6.37 -8.07
C ASP A 105 -21.45 -5.94 -7.68
N ALA A 106 -21.94 -4.81 -8.19
CA ALA A 106 -23.26 -4.29 -7.86
C ALA A 106 -24.40 -5.17 -8.43
N PHE A 107 -24.17 -5.84 -9.55
CA PHE A 107 -25.17 -6.68 -10.24
C PHE A 107 -24.93 -8.18 -10.12
N GLN A 108 -23.89 -8.60 -9.40
CA GLN A 108 -23.60 -10.01 -9.16
C GLN A 108 -23.87 -10.36 -7.69
N PRO A 109 -24.52 -11.51 -7.41
CA PRO A 109 -24.60 -11.99 -6.04
C PRO A 109 -23.17 -12.20 -5.53
N ARG A 110 -22.80 -11.47 -4.47
CA ARG A 110 -21.50 -11.64 -3.81
C ARG A 110 -21.46 -13.02 -3.19
N VAL A 111 -20.96 -14.00 -3.95
CA VAL A 111 -20.78 -15.37 -3.47
C VAL A 111 -19.71 -15.33 -2.38
N ASN A 112 -20.05 -15.77 -1.18
CA ASN A 112 -19.05 -15.93 -0.12
C ASN A 112 -18.05 -17.01 -0.58
N PRO A 113 -16.77 -16.67 -0.83
CA PRO A 113 -15.80 -17.61 -1.38
C PRO A 113 -15.54 -18.80 -0.43
N PHE A 114 -15.83 -18.67 0.86
CA PHE A 114 -15.74 -19.73 1.87
C PHE A 114 -16.89 -20.75 1.79
N LEU A 115 -18.00 -20.42 1.13
CA LEU A 115 -19.15 -21.32 1.00
C LEU A 115 -19.16 -22.06 -0.35
N ASN A 116 -18.16 -21.84 -1.20
CA ASN A 116 -18.06 -22.51 -2.50
C ASN A 116 -17.41 -23.90 -2.35
N PRO A 117 -18.15 -25.01 -2.57
CA PRO A 117 -17.63 -26.37 -2.38
C PRO A 117 -16.48 -26.72 -3.34
N PHE A 118 -16.41 -26.09 -4.52
CA PHE A 118 -15.32 -26.30 -5.47
C PHE A 118 -14.00 -25.67 -5.01
N ASN A 119 -14.07 -24.55 -4.28
CA ASN A 119 -12.88 -23.92 -3.70
C ASN A 119 -12.26 -24.82 -2.62
N TRP A 120 -13.08 -25.46 -1.77
CA TRP A 120 -12.62 -26.45 -0.80
C TRP A 120 -11.98 -27.68 -1.46
N ALA A 121 -12.59 -28.18 -2.54
CA ALA A 121 -12.02 -29.30 -3.29
C ALA A 121 -10.65 -28.96 -3.88
N ARG A 122 -10.47 -27.75 -4.44
CA ARG A 122 -9.17 -27.25 -4.94
C ARG A 122 -8.17 -27.09 -3.81
N PHE A 123 -8.56 -26.45 -2.71
CA PHE A 123 -7.71 -26.26 -1.53
C PHE A 123 -7.20 -27.58 -0.95
N ILE A 124 -8.08 -28.56 -0.75
CA ILE A 124 -7.71 -29.90 -0.26
C ILE A 124 -6.78 -30.62 -1.24
N ARG A 125 -7.04 -30.49 -2.55
CA ARG A 125 -6.16 -31.05 -3.60
C ARG A 125 -4.78 -30.41 -3.56
N ASP A 126 -4.68 -29.11 -3.41
CA ASP A 126 -3.42 -28.37 -3.45
C ASP A 126 -2.61 -28.61 -2.16
N LEU A 127 -3.26 -28.70 -1.00
CA LEU A 127 -2.66 -29.19 0.24
C LEU A 127 -2.07 -30.60 0.09
N ARG A 128 -2.78 -31.50 -0.60
CA ARG A 128 -2.32 -32.87 -0.85
C ARG A 128 -1.24 -32.94 -1.93
N GLY A 129 -1.31 -32.09 -2.96
CA GLY A 129 -0.36 -32.01 -4.07
C GLY A 129 0.98 -31.38 -3.68
N GLY A 130 0.96 -30.37 -2.81
CA GLY A 130 2.16 -29.75 -2.25
C GLY A 130 3.01 -30.73 -1.43
N LYS A 131 2.37 -31.69 -0.73
CA LYS A 131 3.08 -32.80 -0.06
C LYS A 131 3.77 -33.75 -1.03
N LYS A 132 3.25 -33.94 -2.25
CA LYS A 132 3.84 -34.83 -3.26
C LYS A 132 5.06 -34.23 -3.96
N LYS A 133 5.08 -32.90 -4.17
CA LYS A 133 6.28 -32.22 -4.72
C LYS A 133 7.46 -32.31 -3.76
N LYS A 134 7.26 -32.02 -2.47
CA LYS A 134 8.32 -32.13 -1.46
C LYS A 134 8.95 -33.53 -1.31
N LYS A 135 8.24 -34.60 -1.68
CA LYS A 135 8.77 -35.97 -1.58
C LYS A 135 9.57 -36.39 -2.81
N LYS A 136 9.37 -35.73 -3.96
CA LYS A 136 10.09 -36.01 -5.21
C LYS A 136 11.42 -35.24 -5.32
N ASP A 137 11.56 -34.17 -4.54
CA ASP A 137 12.79 -33.38 -4.44
C ASP A 137 13.73 -33.88 -3.31
N MET A 138 13.40 -35.02 -2.69
CA MET A 138 14.15 -35.66 -1.59
C MET A 138 14.59 -37.11 -1.90
N ASP A 139 14.40 -37.58 -3.15
CA ASP A 139 14.95 -38.84 -3.68
C ASP A 139 15.94 -38.54 -4.82
#